data_AF-A0A7C3SZ67-F1
#
_entry.id   AF-A0A7C3SZ67-F1
#
_cell.length_a   1.000
_cell.length_b   1.000
_cell.length_c   1.000
_cell.angle_alpha   90.00
_cell.angle_beta   90.00
_cell.angle_gamma   90.00
#
_symmetry.space_group_name_H-M   'P 1'
#
loop_
_entity.id
_entity.type
_entity.pdbx_description
1 polymer ?
#
loop_
_entity_poly.entity_id
_entity_poly.type
_entity_poly.pdbx_seq_one_letter_code
_entity_poly.pdbx_strand_id
1 'polypeptide(L)'
;MLALLATALCTPACLSAPSSFRSARVFGIPAPLASVYGMGLEKNPQARNAWSFHATIPATASGGVRGPRPQITGAFPAFQALSDWAMGGEAPYLPGQVLVKFREGTRVAEALEALSRLGMRVLREIGGRAEAGMKIRLLALEPGLSVEGALSLLRSLPWVEYAEPNYLRHAFYTPDDPLFGQQWGFHNTGQVIGGTAGTPDADVDAVEAWDLERGLAHRPVVAVIDTGVDLGHPDLDGNLWVNDDEVPSNGHDDDGNGYVDDRNGYNMAGISHLYQNNWAYRLGNDEDHQLFAQSITGTGDFLSTVGVMVRRTGNPARPFTVSVRSSLSGPDLASAVVQPSEVSPFLGTVVEKTLSARVRLEAGSTYYLVFSTTQLDASNYYLLYINYKDPEDPGEWRDLYRDGSGWRYFNTASRWERGDFDFCFRTNSNPIPRDDNGHGTHCAGIAGAETGNATGVAGACPGARVMVLKAADSSGMFDSADWIEALSYAVDNGAQVVSMSFGGTGYSSAEQDAIDYAWSRGAVLCAAAGNSGDPTMSYPAGYEHVLGVGATDNRDQVAEFSTYNSSVDLSAPGVYVMSTVPTYPVAFT
;
A
#
# COMPACT_ATOMS: atom_id res chain seq x y z
N MET A 1 -2.21 -3.05 -7.63
CA MET A 1 -1.07 -2.33 -7.00
C MET A 1 -0.32 -3.23 -6.00
N LEU A 2 -0.94 -3.68 -4.90
CA LEU A 2 -0.25 -4.49 -3.88
C LEU A 2 0.06 -5.96 -4.28
N ALA A 3 -0.67 -6.51 -5.25
CA ALA A 3 -0.49 -7.82 -5.87
C ALA A 3 0.96 -8.23 -6.16
N LEU A 4 1.71 -7.31 -6.76
CA LEU A 4 3.04 -7.56 -7.33
C LEU A 4 4.19 -7.33 -6.33
N LEU A 5 3.94 -6.60 -5.24
CA LEU A 5 4.97 -6.26 -4.25
C LEU A 5 5.23 -7.40 -3.27
N ALA A 6 4.24 -8.26 -3.02
CA ALA A 6 4.40 -9.51 -2.31
C ALA A 6 5.50 -10.38 -2.95
N THR A 7 5.57 -10.38 -4.29
CA THR A 7 6.51 -11.19 -5.08
C THR A 7 7.95 -10.67 -5.01
N ALA A 8 8.15 -9.35 -4.90
CA ALA A 8 9.47 -8.71 -4.85
C ALA A 8 10.17 -8.85 -3.48
N LEU A 9 9.42 -8.97 -2.39
CA LEU A 9 9.93 -9.10 -1.02
C LEU A 9 10.53 -10.48 -0.70
N CYS A 10 10.45 -11.44 -1.62
CA CYS A 10 10.81 -12.84 -1.38
C CYS A 10 12.29 -13.18 -1.67
N THR A 11 13.19 -12.20 -1.83
CA THR A 11 14.63 -12.47 -2.06
C THR A 11 15.56 -11.76 -1.07
N PRO A 12 16.50 -12.47 -0.41
CA PRO A 12 17.46 -11.85 0.51
C PRO A 12 18.65 -11.21 -0.24
N ALA A 13 19.06 -10.03 0.24
CA ALA A 13 20.15 -9.22 -0.30
C ALA A 13 21.54 -9.90 -0.25
N CYS A 14 22.29 -9.90 -1.36
CA CYS A 14 23.76 -10.01 -1.37
C CYS A 14 24.42 -9.47 -2.65
N LEU A 15 25.54 -8.76 -2.46
CA LEU A 15 26.33 -8.01 -3.46
C LEU A 15 27.32 -8.90 -4.24
N SER A 16 27.37 -8.74 -5.58
CA SER A 16 28.57 -8.71 -6.49
C SER A 16 28.32 -9.34 -7.89
N ALA A 17 28.93 -8.75 -8.94
CA ALA A 17 28.73 -9.04 -10.38
C ALA A 17 29.76 -10.06 -10.97
N PRO A 18 29.61 -10.62 -12.21
CA PRO A 18 29.81 -9.85 -13.46
C PRO A 18 28.96 -10.22 -14.72
N SER A 19 28.68 -9.18 -15.53
CA SER A 19 28.52 -9.05 -17.01
C SER A 19 28.02 -10.21 -17.90
N SER A 20 26.79 -10.10 -18.42
CA SER A 20 26.46 -10.10 -19.88
C SER A 20 24.94 -10.16 -20.11
N PHE A 21 24.33 -9.17 -20.78
CA PHE A 21 22.95 -9.26 -21.30
C PHE A 21 22.95 -9.21 -22.83
N ARG A 22 22.27 -10.17 -23.47
CA ARG A 22 21.99 -10.22 -24.91
C ARG A 22 20.52 -9.91 -25.19
N SER A 23 20.31 -8.83 -25.96
CA SER A 23 19.25 -8.51 -26.94
C SER A 23 17.79 -8.94 -26.68
N ALA A 24 16.92 -7.93 -26.50
CA ALA A 24 15.52 -7.98 -26.94
C ALA A 24 15.40 -7.53 -28.42
N ARG A 25 14.50 -8.15 -29.18
CA ARG A 25 14.26 -7.86 -30.60
C ARG A 25 13.48 -6.55 -30.75
N VAL A 26 14.02 -5.61 -31.53
CA VAL A 26 13.33 -4.39 -31.97
C VAL A 26 12.69 -4.66 -33.33
N PHE A 27 11.37 -4.55 -33.43
CA PHE A 27 10.69 -4.41 -34.73
C PHE A 27 10.71 -2.93 -35.15
N GLY A 28 11.08 -2.71 -36.41
CA GLY A 28 11.61 -1.45 -36.92
C GLY A 28 10.61 -0.31 -37.12
N ILE A 29 11.15 0.90 -37.05
CA ILE A 29 10.54 2.15 -37.50
C ILE A 29 11.28 2.59 -38.78
N PRO A 30 10.60 3.04 -39.85
CA PRO A 30 11.27 3.51 -41.06
C PRO A 30 11.98 4.86 -40.82
N ALA A 31 13.22 4.99 -41.29
CA ALA A 31 14.01 6.22 -41.31
C ALA A 31 13.57 7.15 -42.46
N PRO A 32 13.73 8.49 -42.37
CA PRO A 32 15.07 9.09 -42.45
C PRO A 32 15.30 10.29 -41.51
N LEU A 33 16.48 10.37 -40.89
CA LEU A 33 17.29 11.58 -40.64
C LEU A 33 18.59 11.15 -39.93
N ALA A 34 19.60 10.79 -40.71
CA ALA A 34 20.95 10.52 -40.23
C ALA A 34 21.93 11.46 -40.93
N SER A 35 22.35 12.55 -40.26
CA SER A 35 23.63 13.22 -40.54
C SER A 35 23.99 14.31 -39.51
N VAL A 36 24.30 13.93 -38.27
CA VAL A 36 25.22 14.68 -37.40
C VAL A 36 25.89 13.62 -36.51
N TYR A 37 27.20 13.70 -36.30
CA TYR A 37 28.06 12.70 -35.62
C TYR A 37 28.49 11.52 -36.51
N GLY A 38 29.63 11.71 -37.18
CA GLY A 38 30.27 10.68 -37.99
C GLY A 38 30.54 9.38 -37.22
N MET A 39 29.78 8.34 -37.56
CA MET A 39 30.02 6.96 -37.17
C MET A 39 30.39 6.17 -38.43
N GLY A 40 31.57 5.55 -38.43
CA GLY A 40 32.00 4.61 -39.46
C GLY A 40 31.76 3.17 -39.01
N LEU A 41 31.27 2.34 -39.91
CA LEU A 41 31.03 0.90 -39.73
C LEU A 41 32.14 0.12 -40.45
N GLU A 42 32.97 -0.64 -39.73
CA GLU A 42 33.85 -1.65 -40.34
C GLU A 42 33.43 -3.07 -39.96
N LYS A 43 33.49 -3.97 -40.95
CA LYS A 43 32.98 -5.33 -40.89
C LYS A 43 34.09 -6.29 -40.46
N ASN A 44 33.93 -6.95 -39.32
CA ASN A 44 34.89 -7.96 -38.83
C ASN A 44 34.93 -9.18 -39.79
N PRO A 45 36.08 -9.54 -40.40
CA PRO A 45 36.15 -10.62 -41.38
C PRO A 45 35.94 -12.04 -40.84
N GLN A 46 35.90 -12.27 -39.52
CA GLN A 46 35.83 -13.62 -38.93
C GLN A 46 34.56 -13.94 -38.14
N ALA A 47 33.58 -13.03 -38.06
CA ALA A 47 32.29 -13.30 -37.42
C ALA A 47 31.14 -12.90 -38.35
N ARG A 48 30.41 -13.88 -38.88
CA ARG A 48 29.16 -13.61 -39.62
C ARG A 48 28.10 -13.16 -38.59
N ASN A 49 27.85 -11.85 -38.55
CA ASN A 49 26.79 -11.14 -37.81
C ASN A 49 27.15 -10.52 -36.43
N ALA A 50 28.32 -9.87 -36.30
CA ALA A 50 28.54 -8.95 -35.18
C ALA A 50 29.18 -7.64 -35.67
N TRP A 51 28.54 -6.51 -35.36
CA TRP A 51 29.14 -5.18 -35.42
C TRP A 51 29.62 -4.81 -34.02
N SER A 52 30.87 -4.41 -33.88
CA SER A 52 31.46 -3.99 -32.61
C SER A 52 31.58 -2.46 -32.56
N PHE A 53 30.99 -1.85 -31.54
CA PHE A 53 31.17 -0.44 -31.21
C PHE A 53 32.44 -0.26 -30.37
N HIS A 54 33.24 0.77 -30.67
CA HIS A 54 34.30 1.26 -29.79
C HIS A 54 34.07 2.75 -29.56
N ALA A 55 33.92 3.14 -28.29
CA ALA A 55 34.00 4.53 -27.87
C ALA A 55 35.18 4.66 -26.90
N THR A 56 36.17 5.47 -27.27
CA THR A 56 37.24 5.90 -26.37
C THR A 56 36.83 7.25 -25.81
N ILE A 57 36.69 7.39 -24.49
CA ILE A 57 36.36 8.67 -23.84
C ILE A 57 37.67 9.28 -23.30
N PRO A 58 38.08 10.48 -23.72
CA PRO A 58 39.10 11.25 -23.01
C PRO A 58 38.46 11.95 -21.80
N ALA A 59 39.12 11.86 -20.65
CA ALA A 59 38.73 12.57 -19.44
C ALA A 59 38.97 14.08 -19.60
N THR A 60 37.94 14.91 -19.37
CA THR A 60 37.89 16.01 -18.38
C THR A 60 36.64 16.91 -18.55
N ALA A 61 36.12 17.38 -17.39
CA ALA A 61 35.30 18.57 -17.10
C ALA A 61 33.78 18.38 -16.79
N SER A 62 33.46 18.48 -15.48
CA SER A 62 32.26 19.01 -14.77
C SER A 62 30.86 18.83 -15.37
N GLY A 63 29.81 18.34 -14.71
CA GLY A 63 29.54 17.96 -13.32
C GLY A 63 28.02 17.74 -13.21
N GLY A 64 27.61 16.61 -12.61
CA GLY A 64 26.21 16.17 -12.51
C GLY A 64 26.00 14.81 -13.19
N VAL A 65 26.42 13.71 -12.54
CA VAL A 65 26.22 12.35 -13.04
C VAL A 65 25.37 11.57 -12.05
N ARG A 66 24.16 11.20 -12.51
CA ARG A 66 23.26 10.21 -11.91
C ARG A 66 24.00 8.90 -11.65
N GLY A 67 23.86 8.35 -10.45
CA GLY A 67 24.32 7.00 -10.14
C GLY A 67 23.52 5.93 -10.89
N PRO A 68 24.10 4.73 -11.14
CA PRO A 68 23.38 3.64 -11.79
C PRO A 68 22.29 3.07 -10.87
N ARG A 69 21.11 2.86 -11.45
CA ARG A 69 19.95 2.21 -10.79
C ARG A 69 20.24 0.72 -10.54
N PRO A 70 19.69 0.10 -9.48
CA PRO A 70 20.00 -1.29 -9.13
C PRO A 70 19.52 -2.25 -10.22
N GLN A 71 20.40 -3.17 -10.64
CA GLN A 71 20.01 -4.39 -11.34
C GLN A 71 20.14 -5.57 -10.37
N ILE A 72 19.10 -6.40 -10.31
CA ILE A 72 18.97 -7.55 -9.42
C ILE A 72 19.67 -8.76 -10.06
N THR A 73 20.71 -9.33 -9.44
CA THR A 73 21.24 -10.65 -9.86
C THR A 73 21.76 -11.47 -8.68
N GLY A 74 21.19 -12.66 -8.49
CA GLY A 74 21.76 -13.75 -7.67
C GLY A 74 20.71 -14.71 -7.09
N ALA A 75 20.39 -15.80 -7.79
CA ALA A 75 19.51 -16.85 -7.28
C ALA A 75 20.25 -18.18 -7.02
N PHE A 76 19.81 -18.94 -6.01
CA PHE A 76 20.20 -20.34 -5.82
C PHE A 76 19.92 -21.15 -7.11
N PRO A 77 20.69 -22.19 -7.47
CA PRO A 77 20.52 -22.88 -8.76
C PRO A 77 19.09 -23.42 -9.00
N ALA A 78 18.39 -23.84 -7.93
CA ALA A 78 16.99 -24.25 -8.00
C ALA A 78 16.02 -23.05 -8.12
N PHE A 79 16.35 -21.93 -7.47
CA PHE A 79 15.58 -20.69 -7.51
C PHE A 79 15.71 -19.99 -8.87
N GLN A 80 16.91 -19.95 -9.46
CA GLN A 80 17.15 -19.44 -10.81
C GLN A 80 16.42 -20.29 -11.85
N ALA A 81 16.48 -21.62 -11.72
CA ALA A 81 15.80 -22.53 -12.66
C ALA A 81 14.26 -22.39 -12.61
N LEU A 82 13.68 -22.16 -11.42
CA LEU A 82 12.25 -21.91 -11.28
C LEU A 82 11.84 -20.54 -11.84
N SER A 83 12.63 -19.50 -11.57
CA SER A 83 12.41 -18.14 -12.09
C SER A 83 12.56 -18.05 -13.62
N ASP A 84 13.57 -18.72 -14.19
CA ASP A 84 13.80 -18.76 -15.63
C ASP A 84 12.68 -19.52 -16.36
N TRP A 85 12.10 -20.55 -15.73
CA TRP A 85 10.95 -21.29 -16.26
C TRP A 85 9.65 -20.47 -16.27
N ALA A 86 9.35 -19.76 -15.17
CA ALA A 86 8.21 -18.85 -15.10
C ALA A 86 8.26 -17.79 -16.22
N MET A 87 9.46 -17.37 -16.63
CA MET A 87 9.71 -16.44 -17.73
C MET A 87 9.76 -17.11 -19.13
N GLY A 88 9.24 -18.33 -19.28
CA GLY A 88 9.18 -19.06 -20.56
C GLY A 88 10.40 -19.95 -20.88
N GLY A 89 11.23 -20.28 -19.89
CA GLY A 89 12.37 -21.20 -20.00
C GLY A 89 12.00 -22.69 -20.02
N GLU A 90 12.99 -23.55 -20.23
CA GLU A 90 12.78 -25.01 -20.17
C GLU A 90 12.37 -25.47 -18.75
N ALA A 91 11.57 -26.54 -18.66
CA ALA A 91 11.05 -27.03 -17.37
C ALA A 91 12.17 -27.33 -16.35
N PRO A 92 12.06 -26.87 -15.09
CA PRO A 92 13.14 -26.90 -14.12
C PRO A 92 13.40 -28.33 -13.62
N TYR A 93 14.68 -28.65 -13.41
CA TYR A 93 15.13 -29.96 -12.95
C TYR A 93 16.29 -29.85 -11.95
N LEU A 94 16.50 -30.89 -11.14
CA LEU A 94 17.60 -30.92 -10.17
C LEU A 94 18.97 -31.07 -10.89
N PRO A 95 19.89 -30.11 -10.76
CA PRO A 95 21.23 -30.24 -11.31
C PRO A 95 21.96 -31.45 -10.71
N GLY A 96 22.70 -32.18 -11.55
CA GLY A 96 23.45 -33.36 -11.13
C GLY A 96 22.62 -34.62 -10.93
N GLN A 97 21.34 -34.63 -11.35
CA GLN A 97 20.49 -35.82 -11.29
C GLN A 97 19.73 -36.07 -12.60
N VAL A 98 19.64 -37.33 -12.98
CA VAL A 98 18.85 -37.79 -14.14
C VAL A 98 18.10 -39.08 -13.82
N LEU A 99 16.97 -39.29 -14.48
CA LEU A 99 16.21 -40.54 -14.44
C LEU A 99 16.55 -41.38 -15.68
N VAL A 100 16.79 -42.67 -15.49
CA VAL A 100 17.02 -43.61 -16.59
C VAL A 100 16.16 -44.86 -16.44
N LYS A 101 15.60 -45.34 -17.56
CA LYS A 101 14.98 -46.67 -17.66
C LYS A 101 15.73 -47.49 -18.70
N PHE A 102 16.01 -48.75 -18.37
CA PHE A 102 16.65 -49.68 -19.29
C PHE A 102 15.59 -50.46 -20.07
N ARG A 103 15.92 -50.84 -21.31
CA ARG A 103 15.07 -51.72 -22.13
C ARG A 103 14.95 -53.08 -21.48
N GLU A 104 13.83 -53.75 -21.74
CA GLU A 104 13.63 -55.14 -21.33
C GLU A 104 14.75 -56.05 -21.88
N GLY A 105 15.20 -57.03 -21.08
CA GLY A 105 16.31 -57.92 -21.44
C GLY A 105 17.72 -57.32 -21.24
N THR A 106 17.84 -56.06 -20.81
CA THR A 106 19.13 -55.45 -20.49
C THR A 106 19.84 -56.22 -19.36
N ARG A 107 21.12 -56.56 -19.57
CA ARG A 107 22.00 -57.07 -18.53
C ARG A 107 22.36 -55.96 -17.54
N VAL A 108 21.55 -55.82 -16.50
CA VAL A 108 21.62 -54.71 -15.55
C VAL A 108 23.02 -54.54 -14.95
N ALA A 109 23.71 -55.61 -14.57
CA ALA A 109 25.06 -55.52 -13.99
C ALA A 109 26.08 -54.86 -14.96
N GLU A 110 26.07 -55.25 -16.23
CA GLU A 110 26.95 -54.68 -17.26
C GLU A 110 26.60 -53.20 -17.53
N ALA A 111 25.29 -52.89 -17.56
CA ALA A 111 24.82 -51.52 -17.73
C ALA A 111 25.24 -50.61 -16.56
N LEU A 112 25.14 -51.09 -15.31
CA LEU A 112 25.57 -50.34 -14.13
C LEU A 112 27.08 -50.10 -14.09
N GLU A 113 27.89 -51.08 -14.51
CA GLU A 113 29.33 -50.90 -14.63
C GLU A 113 29.68 -49.87 -15.70
N ALA A 114 28.99 -49.89 -16.85
CA ALA A 114 29.14 -48.89 -17.89
C ALA A 114 28.78 -47.47 -17.41
N LEU A 115 27.68 -47.31 -16.67
CA LEU A 115 27.29 -46.03 -16.07
C LEU A 115 28.34 -45.50 -15.10
N SER A 116 28.89 -46.37 -14.24
CA SER A 116 29.94 -45.97 -13.29
C SER A 116 31.19 -45.45 -14.00
N ARG A 117 31.56 -46.03 -15.15
CA ARG A 117 32.70 -45.55 -15.96
C ARG A 117 32.43 -44.21 -16.66
N LEU A 118 31.16 -43.85 -16.82
CA LEU A 118 30.72 -42.58 -17.41
C LEU A 118 30.47 -41.50 -16.33
N GLY A 119 30.89 -41.72 -15.08
CA GLY A 119 30.69 -40.77 -13.99
C GLY A 119 29.23 -40.66 -13.54
N MET A 120 28.44 -41.74 -13.67
CA MET A 120 27.05 -41.78 -13.24
C MET A 120 26.83 -42.90 -12.22
N ARG A 121 26.28 -42.54 -11.07
CA ARG A 121 26.07 -43.43 -9.92
C ARG A 121 24.58 -43.61 -9.68
N VAL A 122 24.09 -44.83 -9.49
CA VAL A 122 22.71 -45.04 -9.04
C VAL A 122 22.56 -44.54 -7.60
N LEU A 123 21.65 -43.59 -7.39
CA LEU A 123 21.22 -43.13 -6.07
C LEU A 123 20.10 -44.00 -5.51
N ARG A 124 19.11 -44.30 -6.36
CA ARG A 124 17.87 -44.96 -5.95
C ARG A 124 17.23 -45.68 -7.13
N GLU A 125 16.70 -46.88 -6.88
CA GLU A 125 15.77 -47.53 -7.80
C GLU A 125 14.33 -47.15 -7.45
N ILE A 126 13.51 -46.86 -8.46
CA ILE A 126 12.14 -46.37 -8.37
C ILE A 126 11.24 -47.35 -9.12
N GLY A 127 10.26 -47.92 -8.42
CA GLY A 127 9.42 -49.01 -8.90
C GLY A 127 9.21 -50.08 -7.83
N GLY A 128 7.95 -50.44 -7.56
CA GLY A 128 7.56 -51.32 -6.46
C GLY A 128 8.07 -52.77 -6.58
N ARG A 129 7.98 -53.51 -5.46
CA ARG A 129 8.51 -54.88 -5.25
C ARG A 129 7.92 -55.99 -6.14
N ALA A 130 7.09 -55.70 -7.14
CA ALA A 130 6.48 -56.70 -8.02
C ALA A 130 6.93 -56.50 -9.48
N GLU A 131 7.34 -57.60 -10.09
CA GLU A 131 7.84 -57.69 -11.45
C GLU A 131 6.82 -57.23 -12.50
N ALA A 132 7.18 -56.19 -13.26
CA ALA A 132 7.02 -56.03 -14.72
C ALA A 132 6.82 -54.55 -15.06
N GLY A 133 7.78 -53.95 -15.76
CA GLY A 133 7.56 -52.74 -16.56
C GLY A 133 8.05 -51.39 -16.00
N MET A 134 8.11 -51.18 -14.68
CA MET A 134 8.50 -49.89 -14.10
C MET A 134 9.71 -50.02 -13.17
N LYS A 135 10.92 -50.17 -13.72
CA LYS A 135 12.19 -50.05 -12.98
C LYS A 135 13.00 -48.87 -13.49
N ILE A 136 12.84 -47.73 -12.83
CA ILE A 136 13.53 -46.47 -13.12
C ILE A 136 14.69 -46.32 -12.14
N ARG A 137 15.79 -45.73 -12.57
CA ARG A 137 16.95 -45.42 -11.72
C ARG A 137 17.17 -43.93 -11.68
N LEU A 138 17.24 -43.39 -10.47
CA LEU A 138 17.77 -42.05 -10.24
C LEU A 138 19.29 -42.15 -10.21
N LEU A 139 19.95 -41.44 -11.12
CA LEU A 139 21.40 -41.35 -11.20
C LEU A 139 21.88 -40.01 -10.63
N ALA A 140 22.94 -40.03 -9.83
CA ALA A 140 23.78 -38.89 -9.54
C ALA A 140 24.87 -38.77 -10.61
N LEU A 141 25.12 -37.55 -11.05
CA LEU A 141 26.22 -37.21 -11.95
C LEU A 141 27.45 -36.79 -11.12
N GLU A 142 28.64 -37.19 -11.56
CA GLU A 142 29.88 -36.69 -10.97
C GLU A 142 30.07 -35.18 -11.22
N PRO A 143 30.81 -34.48 -10.34
CA PRO A 143 31.13 -33.07 -10.52
C PRO A 143 31.76 -32.82 -11.90
N GLY A 144 31.15 -31.92 -12.68
CA GLY A 144 31.60 -31.56 -14.04
C GLY A 144 30.82 -32.22 -15.18
N LEU A 145 29.95 -33.20 -14.92
CA LEU A 145 29.04 -33.75 -15.91
C LEU A 145 27.67 -33.04 -15.85
N SER A 146 27.33 -32.30 -16.91
CA SER A 146 26.02 -31.62 -16.99
C SER A 146 24.87 -32.60 -17.24
N VAL A 147 23.65 -32.19 -16.90
CA VAL A 147 22.43 -32.97 -17.19
C VAL A 147 22.30 -33.23 -18.70
N GLU A 148 22.50 -32.21 -19.54
CA GLU A 148 22.46 -32.34 -21.00
C GLU A 148 23.50 -33.32 -21.55
N GLY A 149 24.73 -33.26 -21.03
CA GLY A 149 25.81 -34.17 -21.39
C GLY A 149 25.51 -35.60 -20.98
N ALA A 150 24.99 -35.79 -19.76
CA ALA A 150 24.55 -37.09 -19.28
C ALA A 150 23.40 -37.66 -20.13
N LEU A 151 22.41 -36.84 -20.49
CA LEU A 151 21.28 -37.26 -21.33
C LEU A 151 21.74 -37.64 -22.74
N SER A 152 22.68 -36.91 -23.33
CA SER A 152 23.24 -37.23 -24.64
C SER A 152 23.98 -38.57 -24.63
N LEU A 153 24.76 -38.84 -23.58
CA LEU A 153 25.42 -40.13 -23.38
C LEU A 153 24.40 -41.25 -23.19
N LEU A 154 23.48 -41.09 -22.23
CA LEU A 154 22.48 -42.12 -21.89
C LEU A 154 21.58 -42.47 -23.07
N ARG A 155 21.08 -41.48 -23.81
CA ARG A 155 20.20 -41.69 -24.97
C ARG A 155 20.91 -42.39 -26.14
N SER A 156 22.25 -42.37 -26.18
CA SER A 156 23.03 -43.09 -27.19
C SER A 156 23.23 -44.59 -26.87
N LEU A 157 22.98 -45.02 -25.64
CA LEU A 157 23.24 -46.39 -25.20
C LEU A 157 22.10 -47.33 -25.66
N PRO A 158 22.42 -48.47 -26.32
CA PRO A 158 21.41 -49.33 -26.94
C PRO A 158 20.47 -50.00 -25.94
N TRP A 159 20.91 -50.12 -24.68
CA TRP A 159 20.14 -50.72 -23.58
C TRP A 159 19.34 -49.70 -22.76
N VAL A 160 19.41 -48.40 -23.09
CA VAL A 160 18.56 -47.37 -22.48
C VAL A 160 17.26 -47.26 -23.28
N GLU A 161 16.13 -47.33 -22.57
CA GLU A 161 14.79 -47.10 -23.11
C GLU A 161 14.51 -45.60 -23.19
N TYR A 162 14.75 -44.90 -22.08
CA TYR A 162 14.73 -43.45 -22.01
C TYR A 162 15.67 -42.93 -20.91
N ALA A 163 16.08 -41.67 -21.07
CA ALA A 163 16.72 -40.88 -20.04
C ALA A 163 16.15 -39.46 -20.06
N GLU A 164 15.84 -38.94 -18.88
CA GLU A 164 15.14 -37.68 -18.67
C GLU A 164 15.75 -36.91 -17.49
N PRO A 165 15.65 -35.57 -17.46
CA PRO A 165 15.96 -34.80 -16.26
C PRO A 165 15.11 -35.26 -15.07
N ASN A 166 15.66 -35.17 -13.85
CA ASN A 166 14.84 -35.27 -12.64
C ASN A 166 14.11 -33.94 -12.41
N TYR A 167 12.99 -33.76 -13.12
CA TYR A 167 12.24 -32.52 -13.07
C TYR A 167 11.67 -32.23 -11.68
N LEU A 168 11.64 -30.95 -11.32
CA LEU A 168 10.89 -30.46 -10.17
C LEU A 168 9.39 -30.41 -10.52
N ARG A 169 8.55 -30.71 -9.53
CA ARG A 169 7.08 -30.66 -9.61
C ARG A 169 6.57 -30.00 -8.32
N HIS A 170 5.60 -29.11 -8.41
CA HIS A 170 4.90 -28.52 -7.28
C HIS A 170 3.39 -28.85 -7.34
N ALA A 171 2.70 -28.71 -6.21
CA ALA A 171 1.25 -28.76 -6.14
C ALA A 171 0.73 -27.32 -6.17
N PHE A 172 -0.24 -27.03 -7.02
CA PHE A 172 -0.81 -25.69 -7.18
C PHE A 172 -1.63 -25.28 -5.95
N TYR A 173 -1.30 -24.14 -5.34
CA TYR A 173 -2.08 -23.51 -4.28
C TYR A 173 -3.15 -22.61 -4.89
N THR A 174 -4.41 -22.98 -4.71
CA THR A 174 -5.56 -22.11 -4.98
C THR A 174 -6.28 -21.87 -3.65
N PRO A 175 -6.50 -20.61 -3.24
CA PRO A 175 -7.26 -20.33 -2.01
C PRO A 175 -8.71 -20.83 -2.09
N ASP A 176 -9.33 -21.09 -0.93
CA ASP A 176 -10.72 -21.54 -0.83
C ASP A 176 -11.72 -20.40 -0.57
N ASP A 177 -11.25 -19.15 -0.67
CA ASP A 177 -12.03 -17.93 -0.47
C ASP A 177 -13.17 -17.82 -1.52
N PRO A 178 -14.44 -17.65 -1.12
CA PRO A 178 -15.60 -17.77 -2.01
C PRO A 178 -15.62 -16.80 -3.20
N LEU A 179 -14.98 -15.63 -3.07
CA LEU A 179 -14.93 -14.61 -4.12
C LEU A 179 -13.63 -14.67 -4.94
N PHE A 180 -12.70 -15.59 -4.64
CA PHE A 180 -11.41 -15.69 -5.35
C PHE A 180 -11.58 -15.88 -6.87
N GLY A 181 -12.61 -16.62 -7.30
CA GLY A 181 -12.90 -16.79 -8.74
C GLY A 181 -13.22 -15.49 -9.48
N GLN A 182 -13.55 -14.41 -8.77
CA GLN A 182 -13.78 -13.07 -9.34
C GLN A 182 -12.53 -12.18 -9.33
N GLN A 183 -11.45 -12.58 -8.62
CA GLN A 183 -10.19 -11.86 -8.54
C GLN A 183 -9.30 -12.16 -9.75
N TRP A 184 -9.76 -11.74 -10.92
CA TRP A 184 -9.03 -11.95 -12.18
C TRP A 184 -7.60 -11.41 -12.14
N GLY A 185 -7.35 -10.34 -11.38
CA GLY A 185 -6.01 -9.76 -11.25
C GLY A 185 -5.00 -10.68 -10.56
N PHE A 186 -5.45 -11.70 -9.83
CA PHE A 186 -4.59 -12.73 -9.21
C PHE A 186 -4.61 -14.05 -9.97
N HIS A 187 -5.74 -14.37 -10.63
CA HIS A 187 -5.87 -15.56 -11.44
C HIS A 187 -6.91 -15.36 -12.55
N ASN A 188 -6.43 -15.06 -13.75
CA ASN A 188 -7.22 -14.85 -14.95
C ASN A 188 -7.30 -16.15 -15.74
N THR A 189 -8.45 -16.82 -15.62
CA THR A 189 -8.80 -18.02 -16.37
C THR A 189 -9.53 -17.72 -17.68
N GLY A 190 -9.66 -16.43 -18.05
CA GLY A 190 -10.56 -15.96 -19.09
C GLY A 190 -12.01 -15.76 -18.62
N GLN A 191 -12.22 -15.63 -17.32
CA GLN A 191 -13.54 -15.35 -16.74
C GLN A 191 -14.10 -14.01 -17.23
N VAL A 192 -15.43 -13.90 -17.23
CA VAL A 192 -16.13 -12.67 -17.64
C VAL A 192 -16.28 -11.75 -16.44
N ILE A 193 -15.63 -10.58 -16.51
CA ILE A 193 -15.68 -9.53 -15.48
C ILE A 193 -16.24 -8.25 -16.12
N GLY A 194 -17.22 -7.62 -15.48
CA GLY A 194 -17.84 -6.40 -16.03
C GLY A 194 -18.43 -6.57 -17.44
N GLY A 195 -18.82 -7.79 -17.82
CA GLY A 195 -19.32 -8.12 -19.15
C GLY A 195 -18.24 -8.39 -20.22
N THR A 196 -16.96 -8.32 -19.86
CA THR A 196 -15.83 -8.56 -20.77
C THR A 196 -15.06 -9.83 -20.37
N ALA A 197 -14.88 -10.76 -21.31
CA ALA A 197 -14.06 -11.95 -21.10
C ALA A 197 -12.58 -11.56 -21.01
N GLY A 198 -11.89 -12.06 -19.98
CA GLY A 198 -10.47 -11.87 -19.81
C GLY A 198 -9.63 -12.63 -20.84
N THR A 199 -8.36 -12.24 -20.98
CA THR A 199 -7.35 -13.07 -21.62
C THR A 199 -6.75 -13.97 -20.56
N PRO A 200 -6.84 -15.31 -20.68
CA PRO A 200 -6.19 -16.19 -19.71
C PRO A 200 -4.71 -15.83 -19.53
N ASP A 201 -4.19 -15.90 -18.31
CA ASP A 201 -2.79 -15.57 -17.97
C ASP A 201 -2.48 -14.05 -18.00
N ALA A 202 -3.46 -13.19 -18.32
CA ALA A 202 -3.32 -11.74 -18.19
C ALA A 202 -3.62 -11.31 -16.75
N ASP A 203 -2.72 -11.66 -15.83
CA ASP A 203 -2.77 -11.34 -14.41
C ASP A 203 -1.34 -11.09 -13.85
N VAL A 204 -1.16 -11.23 -12.54
CA VAL A 204 0.13 -10.98 -11.86
C VAL A 204 0.84 -12.25 -11.40
N ASP A 205 0.39 -13.41 -11.84
CA ASP A 205 0.92 -14.74 -11.48
C ASP A 205 0.90 -14.99 -9.95
N ALA A 206 -0.17 -14.57 -9.28
CA ALA A 206 -0.24 -14.62 -7.81
C ALA A 206 -0.28 -16.06 -7.28
N VAL A 207 -1.03 -16.95 -7.95
CA VAL A 207 -1.16 -18.37 -7.59
C VAL A 207 0.21 -19.06 -7.68
N GLU A 208 0.93 -18.79 -8.76
CA GLU A 208 2.28 -19.29 -9.03
C GLU A 208 3.29 -18.72 -8.02
N ALA A 209 3.15 -17.44 -7.64
CA ALA A 209 3.97 -16.83 -6.61
C ALA A 209 3.71 -17.46 -5.22
N TRP A 210 2.45 -17.74 -4.87
CA TRP A 210 2.07 -18.33 -3.58
C TRP A 210 2.55 -19.78 -3.41
N ASP A 211 2.79 -20.50 -4.50
CA ASP A 211 3.48 -21.80 -4.46
C ASP A 211 4.95 -21.67 -3.99
N LEU A 212 5.55 -20.49 -4.15
CA LEU A 212 6.93 -20.20 -3.75
C LEU A 212 7.00 -19.58 -2.35
N GLU A 213 6.24 -18.50 -2.12
CA GLU A 213 6.22 -17.75 -0.87
C GLU A 213 4.89 -17.01 -0.70
N ARG A 214 4.37 -17.04 0.53
CA ARG A 214 3.08 -16.41 0.90
C ARG A 214 3.25 -15.29 1.92
N GLY A 215 4.48 -15.04 2.36
CA GLY A 215 4.81 -14.11 3.44
C GLY A 215 4.50 -14.64 4.83
N LEU A 216 4.09 -15.90 4.99
CA LEU A 216 3.62 -16.44 6.28
C LEU A 216 4.72 -16.53 7.34
N ALA A 217 5.97 -16.80 6.92
CA ALA A 217 7.10 -16.93 7.83
C ALA A 217 7.65 -15.57 8.30
N HIS A 218 7.59 -14.56 7.43
CA HIS A 218 8.22 -13.24 7.65
C HIS A 218 7.22 -12.15 8.03
N ARG A 219 5.94 -12.35 7.72
CA ARG A 219 4.81 -11.47 7.96
C ARG A 219 5.11 -9.99 7.72
N PRO A 220 5.36 -9.60 6.45
CA PRO A 220 5.81 -8.26 6.14
C PRO A 220 4.77 -7.20 6.53
N VAL A 221 5.22 -6.06 7.04
CA VAL A 221 4.33 -4.95 7.41
C VAL A 221 4.11 -4.06 6.19
N VAL A 222 2.85 -3.92 5.82
CA VAL A 222 2.39 -3.10 4.68
C VAL A 222 1.53 -1.99 5.23
N ALA A 223 2.02 -0.75 5.17
CA ALA A 223 1.25 0.42 5.52
C ALA A 223 0.33 0.83 4.36
N VAL A 224 -0.95 1.02 4.65
CA VAL A 224 -1.95 1.53 3.73
C VAL A 224 -2.33 2.94 4.19
N ILE A 225 -1.84 3.95 3.48
CA ILE A 225 -2.17 5.36 3.72
C ILE A 225 -3.39 5.70 2.88
N ASP A 226 -4.56 5.76 3.50
CA ASP A 226 -5.84 5.85 2.79
C ASP A 226 -6.96 6.49 3.65
N THR A 227 -8.23 6.17 3.37
CA THR A 227 -9.42 6.67 4.09
C THR A 227 -9.69 5.95 5.41
N GLY A 228 -8.83 5.02 5.83
CA GLY A 228 -9.02 4.12 6.97
C GLY A 228 -9.43 2.71 6.54
N VAL A 229 -9.66 1.82 7.50
CA VAL A 229 -10.11 0.43 7.25
C VAL A 229 -11.22 0.06 8.23
N ASP A 230 -12.15 -0.79 7.79
CA ASP A 230 -13.05 -1.53 8.69
C ASP A 230 -12.24 -2.55 9.51
N LEU A 231 -11.79 -2.14 10.69
CA LEU A 231 -10.96 -2.98 11.58
C LEU A 231 -11.67 -4.24 12.10
N GLY A 232 -13.00 -4.32 11.95
CA GLY A 232 -13.81 -5.49 12.31
C GLY A 232 -14.20 -6.37 11.13
N HIS A 233 -13.65 -6.12 9.93
CA HIS A 233 -13.98 -6.89 8.75
C HIS A 233 -13.48 -8.34 8.90
N PRO A 234 -14.34 -9.36 8.73
CA PRO A 234 -14.02 -10.78 9.01
C PRO A 234 -13.01 -11.42 8.04
N ASP A 235 -12.47 -10.62 7.13
CA ASP A 235 -11.53 -11.03 6.07
C ASP A 235 -10.23 -10.22 6.14
N LEU A 236 -10.12 -9.33 7.13
CA LEU A 236 -8.96 -8.47 7.38
C LEU A 236 -8.46 -8.61 8.82
N ASP A 237 -9.34 -8.89 9.78
CA ASP A 237 -9.05 -8.80 11.22
C ASP A 237 -7.87 -9.67 11.69
N GLY A 238 -7.64 -10.83 11.08
CA GLY A 238 -6.47 -11.69 11.37
C GLY A 238 -5.16 -11.21 10.74
N ASN A 239 -5.20 -10.32 9.75
CA ASN A 239 -4.03 -9.78 9.05
C ASN A 239 -3.74 -8.30 9.35
N LEU A 240 -4.51 -7.63 10.20
CA LEU A 240 -4.17 -6.28 10.66
C LEU A 240 -2.82 -6.30 11.42
N TRP A 241 -2.00 -5.28 11.18
CA TRP A 241 -0.83 -4.99 12.00
C TRP A 241 -1.30 -4.63 13.41
N VAL A 242 -0.52 -5.03 14.42
CA VAL A 242 -0.79 -4.74 15.82
C VAL A 242 0.44 -4.07 16.40
N ASN A 243 0.26 -2.89 17.00
CA ASN A 243 1.21 -2.31 17.92
C ASN A 243 1.12 -3.09 19.24
N ASP A 244 2.07 -3.99 19.49
CA ASP A 244 2.08 -4.82 20.70
C ASP A 244 2.47 -4.01 21.95
N ASP A 245 2.99 -2.80 21.78
CA ASP A 245 3.39 -1.90 22.87
C ASP A 245 2.22 -1.01 23.37
N GLU A 246 1.06 -1.05 22.70
CA GLU A 246 -0.16 -0.33 23.10
C GLU A 246 -1.15 -1.19 23.90
N VAL A 247 -1.77 -0.61 24.92
CA VAL A 247 -2.92 -1.21 25.59
C VAL A 247 -4.21 -0.69 24.95
N PRO A 248 -5.04 -1.57 24.35
CA PRO A 248 -6.20 -1.13 23.58
C PRO A 248 -7.19 -0.27 24.38
N SER A 249 -7.51 0.90 23.83
CA SER A 249 -8.64 1.74 24.27
C SER A 249 -8.54 2.21 25.73
N ASN A 250 -7.33 2.48 26.20
CA ASN A 250 -7.10 3.00 27.55
C ASN A 250 -6.99 4.53 27.56
N GLY A 251 -6.94 5.19 26.39
CA GLY A 251 -6.81 6.64 26.27
C GLY A 251 -5.41 7.17 26.56
N HIS A 252 -4.41 6.30 26.53
CA HIS A 252 -3.01 6.61 26.77
C HIS A 252 -2.16 6.27 25.55
N ASP A 253 -1.01 6.94 25.46
CA ASP A 253 0.08 6.62 24.54
C ASP A 253 1.06 5.81 25.39
N ASP A 254 0.97 4.49 25.30
CA ASP A 254 1.65 3.56 26.21
C ASP A 254 3.11 3.34 25.79
N ASP A 255 3.39 3.43 24.49
CA ASP A 255 4.73 3.29 23.92
C ASP A 255 5.51 4.62 23.86
N GLY A 256 4.82 5.75 24.06
CA GLY A 256 5.40 7.09 24.10
C GLY A 256 5.78 7.62 22.71
N ASN A 257 5.20 7.07 21.64
CA ASN A 257 5.51 7.44 20.26
C ASN A 257 4.75 8.71 19.79
N GLY A 258 3.84 9.24 20.62
CA GLY A 258 3.03 10.42 20.34
C GLY A 258 1.60 10.13 19.86
N TYR A 259 1.23 8.86 19.69
CA TYR A 259 -0.01 8.41 19.07
C TYR A 259 -0.84 7.54 20.04
N VAL A 260 -1.80 8.17 20.71
CA VAL A 260 -2.70 7.49 21.69
C VAL A 260 -3.52 6.38 21.04
N ASP A 261 -3.53 5.18 21.64
CA ASP A 261 -4.35 4.03 21.24
C ASP A 261 -4.15 3.59 19.76
N ASP A 262 -2.94 3.73 19.21
CA ASP A 262 -2.60 3.47 17.79
C ASP A 262 -2.45 1.98 17.42
N ARG A 263 -3.24 1.13 18.08
CA ARG A 263 -3.12 -0.34 18.06
C ARG A 263 -3.03 -0.96 16.68
N ASN A 264 -3.79 -0.50 15.69
CA ASN A 264 -3.79 -1.05 14.33
C ASN A 264 -3.25 -0.05 13.29
N GLY A 265 -2.61 1.02 13.77
CA GLY A 265 -2.34 2.24 13.05
C GLY A 265 -3.21 3.39 13.58
N TYR A 266 -3.21 4.51 12.86
CA TYR A 266 -3.69 5.78 13.42
C TYR A 266 -4.48 6.61 12.41
N ASN A 267 -5.33 7.48 12.94
CA ASN A 267 -6.09 8.47 12.18
C ASN A 267 -5.42 9.85 12.23
N MET A 268 -4.71 10.21 11.17
CA MET A 268 -4.11 11.53 10.98
C MET A 268 -5.15 12.55 10.49
N ALA A 269 -6.08 12.14 9.64
CA ALA A 269 -7.12 13.01 9.06
C ALA A 269 -8.13 13.52 10.09
N GLY A 270 -8.22 12.84 11.25
CA GLY A 270 -9.13 13.19 12.32
C GLY A 270 -10.60 12.98 11.96
N ILE A 271 -11.47 13.92 12.37
CA ILE A 271 -12.89 13.87 11.99
C ILE A 271 -13.03 14.49 10.59
N SER A 272 -13.40 13.66 9.61
CA SER A 272 -13.61 14.05 8.21
C SER A 272 -14.40 15.36 8.00
N HIS A 273 -13.95 16.16 7.02
CA HIS A 273 -14.64 17.36 6.52
C HIS A 273 -16.06 17.14 5.94
N LEU A 274 -16.60 15.91 5.83
CA LEU A 274 -18.01 15.72 5.45
C LEU A 274 -19.04 16.18 6.50
N TYR A 275 -18.59 16.78 7.60
CA TYR A 275 -19.45 17.67 8.38
C TYR A 275 -19.74 19.02 7.67
N GLN A 276 -19.27 19.29 6.45
CA GLN A 276 -19.62 20.51 5.70
C GLN A 276 -21.11 20.61 5.31
N ASN A 277 -21.84 19.50 5.22
CA ASN A 277 -23.30 19.53 5.03
C ASN A 277 -24.08 19.55 6.34
N ASN A 278 -23.38 19.43 7.47
CA ASN A 278 -23.98 19.40 8.79
C ASN A 278 -23.57 20.68 9.54
N TRP A 279 -24.53 21.57 9.74
CA TRP A 279 -24.29 22.84 10.42
C TRP A 279 -23.87 22.69 11.90
N ALA A 280 -23.89 21.47 12.47
CA ALA A 280 -23.46 21.19 13.83
C ALA A 280 -22.96 19.75 14.07
N TYR A 281 -22.04 19.61 15.03
CA TYR A 281 -21.57 18.35 15.62
C TYR A 281 -22.45 17.91 16.80
N ARG A 282 -22.75 16.61 16.93
CA ARG A 282 -23.68 16.06 17.92
C ARG A 282 -22.98 15.58 19.20
N LEU A 283 -22.31 16.48 19.90
CA LEU A 283 -21.57 16.17 21.13
C LEU A 283 -22.45 15.46 22.18
N GLY A 284 -22.09 14.22 22.51
CA GLY A 284 -22.73 13.34 23.50
C GLY A 284 -23.90 12.50 22.97
N ASN A 285 -24.05 12.36 21.65
CA ASN A 285 -25.09 11.56 21.01
C ASN A 285 -24.88 10.04 21.20
N ASP A 286 -23.64 9.59 21.11
CA ASP A 286 -23.20 8.20 21.26
C ASP A 286 -21.69 8.17 21.60
N GLU A 287 -21.13 6.98 21.73
CA GLU A 287 -19.73 6.75 22.13
C GLU A 287 -18.72 7.38 21.17
N ASP A 288 -19.05 7.45 19.88
CA ASP A 288 -18.20 8.07 18.86
C ASP A 288 -18.26 9.61 18.90
N HIS A 289 -19.22 10.20 19.64
CA HIS A 289 -19.44 11.65 19.69
C HIS A 289 -19.18 12.29 21.07
N GLN A 290 -18.41 11.66 21.95
CA GLN A 290 -18.12 12.21 23.28
C GLN A 290 -17.12 13.35 23.29
N LEU A 291 -16.29 13.42 22.25
CA LEU A 291 -15.19 14.35 22.14
C LEU A 291 -15.23 15.03 20.77
N PHE A 292 -14.98 16.33 20.77
CA PHE A 292 -14.77 17.13 19.57
C PHE A 292 -13.61 18.05 19.88
N ALA A 293 -12.50 17.92 19.17
CA ALA A 293 -11.31 18.72 19.42
C ALA A 293 -10.97 19.52 18.18
N GLN A 294 -10.51 20.74 18.37
CA GLN A 294 -10.37 21.70 17.30
C GLN A 294 -9.06 22.48 17.45
N SER A 295 -8.11 22.29 16.54
CA SER A 295 -6.82 22.98 16.59
C SER A 295 -7.00 24.49 16.45
N ILE A 296 -6.21 25.27 17.16
CA ILE A 296 -6.10 26.73 17.03
C ILE A 296 -4.62 27.08 16.89
N THR A 297 -4.27 27.98 15.99
CA THR A 297 -2.91 28.55 15.95
C THR A 297 -2.76 29.56 17.08
N GLY A 298 -1.58 29.78 17.63
CA GLY A 298 -1.34 30.87 18.57
C GLY A 298 -1.04 32.18 17.84
N THR A 299 -1.53 33.30 18.36
CA THR A 299 -1.26 34.65 17.83
C THR A 299 -0.11 35.36 18.53
N GLY A 300 0.40 34.82 19.64
CA GLY A 300 1.31 35.51 20.57
C GLY A 300 0.58 36.18 21.75
N ASP A 301 -0.76 36.18 21.75
CA ASP A 301 -1.62 36.78 22.77
C ASP A 301 -2.14 35.77 23.80
N PHE A 302 -2.91 36.27 24.78
CA PHE A 302 -3.54 35.46 25.81
C PHE A 302 -4.99 35.12 25.47
N LEU A 303 -5.35 33.85 25.61
CA LEU A 303 -6.72 33.36 25.60
C LEU A 303 -7.25 33.24 27.04
N SER A 304 -8.42 33.82 27.32
CA SER A 304 -9.03 33.81 28.66
C SER A 304 -10.52 33.50 28.67
N THR A 305 -11.19 33.61 27.53
CA THR A 305 -12.63 33.41 27.38
C THR A 305 -12.86 32.68 26.06
N VAL A 306 -13.83 31.76 26.06
CA VAL A 306 -14.30 31.07 24.86
C VAL A 306 -15.80 31.30 24.70
N GLY A 307 -16.23 31.62 23.49
CA GLY A 307 -17.63 31.64 23.09
C GLY A 307 -17.98 30.35 22.37
N VAL A 308 -19.01 29.65 22.82
CA VAL A 308 -19.45 28.39 22.21
C VAL A 308 -20.84 28.58 21.63
N MET A 309 -20.96 28.52 20.30
CA MET A 309 -22.27 28.48 19.66
C MET A 309 -22.84 27.07 19.78
N VAL A 310 -23.89 26.92 20.59
CA VAL A 310 -24.41 25.60 20.97
C VAL A 310 -25.91 25.65 21.20
N ARG A 311 -26.60 24.57 20.88
CA ARG A 311 -27.94 24.28 21.40
C ARG A 311 -28.02 22.88 22.00
N ARG A 312 -29.03 22.62 22.79
CA ARG A 312 -29.33 21.27 23.30
C ARG A 312 -30.48 20.63 22.54
N THR A 313 -30.35 19.34 22.26
CA THR A 313 -31.44 18.47 21.83
C THR A 313 -31.92 17.69 23.04
N GLY A 314 -33.24 17.67 23.28
CA GLY A 314 -33.81 17.05 24.48
C GLY A 314 -33.37 17.75 25.77
N ASN A 315 -33.11 16.96 26.81
CA ASN A 315 -32.65 17.41 28.12
C ASN A 315 -31.37 16.64 28.51
N PRO A 316 -30.19 17.03 27.99
CA PRO A 316 -28.91 16.47 28.43
C PRO A 316 -28.77 16.56 29.95
N ALA A 317 -28.36 15.46 30.58
CA ALA A 317 -28.23 15.36 32.03
C ALA A 317 -26.81 15.67 32.52
N ARG A 318 -25.81 15.55 31.63
CA ARG A 318 -24.40 15.81 31.93
C ARG A 318 -23.91 17.06 31.22
N PRO A 319 -23.04 17.87 31.85
CA PRO A 319 -22.42 19.03 31.21
C PRO A 319 -21.41 18.58 30.13
N PHE A 320 -20.93 19.54 29.35
CA PHE A 320 -19.69 19.37 28.59
C PHE A 320 -18.62 20.34 29.07
N THR A 321 -17.36 20.00 28.82
CA THR A 321 -16.18 20.81 29.15
C THR A 321 -15.55 21.32 27.87
N VAL A 322 -15.06 22.55 27.88
CA VAL A 322 -14.21 23.13 26.82
C VAL A 322 -12.84 23.39 27.41
N SER A 323 -11.81 22.79 26.83
CA SER A 323 -10.43 22.85 27.32
C SER A 323 -9.48 23.38 26.26
N VAL A 324 -8.47 24.13 26.68
CA VAL A 324 -7.35 24.57 25.84
C VAL A 324 -6.16 23.66 26.12
N ARG A 325 -5.56 23.07 25.09
CA ARG A 325 -4.39 22.18 25.21
C ARG A 325 -3.31 22.55 24.21
N SER A 326 -2.04 22.25 24.51
CA SER A 326 -0.92 22.36 23.56
C SER A 326 -0.78 21.13 22.66
N SER A 327 -1.46 20.04 23.00
CA SER A 327 -1.60 18.82 22.18
C SER A 327 -2.97 18.20 22.47
N LEU A 328 -3.50 17.38 21.58
CA LEU A 328 -4.83 16.76 21.77
C LEU A 328 -4.90 15.89 23.03
N SER A 329 -3.81 15.19 23.32
CA SER A 329 -3.60 14.30 24.47
C SER A 329 -2.99 14.98 25.70
N GLY A 330 -2.54 16.23 25.58
CA GLY A 330 -1.88 16.96 26.66
C GLY A 330 -2.83 17.37 27.79
N PRO A 331 -2.31 17.76 28.96
CA PRO A 331 -3.13 18.29 30.03
C PRO A 331 -3.84 19.58 29.60
N ASP A 332 -5.01 19.83 30.17
CA ASP A 332 -5.71 21.10 30.01
C ASP A 332 -4.84 22.24 30.54
N LEU A 333 -4.41 23.14 29.66
CA LEU A 333 -3.76 24.40 30.02
C LEU A 333 -4.75 25.32 30.73
N ALA A 334 -6.00 25.29 30.28
CA ALA A 334 -7.15 25.89 30.94
C ALA A 334 -8.44 25.21 30.46
N SER A 335 -9.53 25.33 31.21
CA SER A 335 -10.81 24.74 30.83
C SER A 335 -12.00 25.49 31.43
N ALA A 336 -13.19 25.22 30.89
CA ALA A 336 -14.45 25.72 31.41
C ALA A 336 -15.57 24.70 31.21
N VAL A 337 -16.47 24.59 32.20
CA VAL A 337 -17.61 23.67 32.15
C VAL A 337 -18.87 24.42 31.70
N VAL A 338 -19.59 23.87 30.73
CA VAL A 338 -20.90 24.35 30.26
C VAL A 338 -21.99 23.43 30.78
N GLN A 339 -22.84 23.97 31.65
CA GLN A 339 -23.96 23.26 32.26
C GLN A 339 -25.13 23.11 31.28
N PRO A 340 -25.92 22.02 31.34
CA PRO A 340 -27.12 21.89 30.51
C PRO A 340 -28.09 23.06 30.64
N SER A 341 -28.18 23.68 31.82
CA SER A 341 -29.03 24.85 32.09
C SER A 341 -28.55 26.13 31.40
N GLU A 342 -27.28 26.21 31.02
CA GLU A 342 -26.71 27.35 30.29
C GLU A 342 -27.01 27.27 28.78
N VAL A 343 -27.43 26.10 28.29
CA VAL A 343 -27.64 25.85 26.87
C VAL A 343 -29.12 25.93 26.50
N SER A 344 -29.44 26.82 25.57
CA SER A 344 -30.79 26.98 25.03
C SER A 344 -31.18 25.81 24.12
N PRO A 345 -32.45 25.38 24.08
CA PRO A 345 -32.94 24.47 23.05
C PRO A 345 -33.13 25.16 21.68
N PHE A 346 -33.06 26.50 21.63
CA PHE A 346 -33.28 27.28 20.42
C PHE A 346 -31.98 27.53 19.64
N LEU A 347 -32.11 27.73 18.32
CA LEU A 347 -31.00 28.04 17.42
C LEU A 347 -30.28 29.34 17.83
N GLY A 348 -28.95 29.36 17.68
CA GLY A 348 -28.16 30.61 17.70
C GLY A 348 -27.73 31.14 19.07
N THR A 349 -27.72 30.31 20.11
CA THR A 349 -27.24 30.75 21.44
C THR A 349 -25.73 30.57 21.53
N VAL A 350 -25.03 31.64 21.93
CA VAL A 350 -23.61 31.58 22.30
C VAL A 350 -23.51 31.56 23.81
N VAL A 351 -22.83 30.54 24.33
CA VAL A 351 -22.47 30.44 25.75
C VAL A 351 -21.04 30.91 25.88
N GLU A 352 -20.85 32.04 26.54
CA GLU A 352 -19.52 32.56 26.86
C GLU A 352 -19.04 31.98 28.19
N LYS A 353 -17.82 31.44 28.20
CA LYS A 353 -17.20 30.90 29.40
C LYS A 353 -15.81 31.49 29.60
N THR A 354 -15.57 31.98 30.81
CA THR A 354 -14.22 32.28 31.29
C THR A 354 -13.48 30.98 31.57
N LEU A 355 -12.27 30.85 31.03
CA LEU A 355 -11.40 29.71 31.24
C LEU A 355 -10.81 29.74 32.67
N SER A 356 -10.46 28.57 33.20
CA SER A 356 -9.88 28.40 34.54
C SER A 356 -8.54 29.13 34.74
N ALA A 357 -7.83 29.42 33.66
CA ALA A 357 -6.61 30.22 33.62
C ALA A 357 -6.48 30.97 32.28
N ARG A 358 -5.64 32.01 32.27
CA ARG A 358 -5.23 32.68 31.02
C ARG A 358 -4.10 31.86 30.39
N VAL A 359 -4.23 31.50 29.12
CA VAL A 359 -3.21 30.74 28.38
C VAL A 359 -2.54 31.67 27.38
N ARG A 360 -1.21 31.78 27.40
CA ARG A 360 -0.48 32.48 26.34
C ARG A 360 -0.30 31.52 25.17
N LEU A 361 -0.83 31.87 24.01
CA LEU A 361 -0.69 31.09 22.80
C LEU A 361 0.50 31.60 22.01
N GLU A 362 1.59 30.83 21.92
CA GLU A 362 2.79 31.24 21.19
C GLU A 362 2.50 31.42 19.70
N ALA A 363 3.00 32.52 19.12
CA ALA A 363 2.71 32.87 17.74
C ALA A 363 3.14 31.75 16.78
N GLY A 364 2.21 31.27 15.94
CA GLY A 364 2.44 30.20 14.98
C GLY A 364 2.48 28.78 15.57
N SER A 365 2.32 28.61 16.89
CA SER A 365 2.26 27.29 17.52
C SER A 365 0.84 26.73 17.52
N THR A 366 0.67 25.42 17.39
CA THR A 366 -0.64 24.76 17.41
C THR A 366 -1.08 24.48 18.85
N TYR A 367 -2.33 24.80 19.15
CA TYR A 367 -3.06 24.45 20.36
C TYR A 367 -4.40 23.81 19.96
N TYR A 368 -5.22 23.39 20.91
CA TYR A 368 -6.50 22.73 20.66
C TYR A 368 -7.57 23.20 21.63
N LEU A 369 -8.77 23.48 21.12
CA LEU A 369 -10.02 23.57 21.88
C LEU A 369 -10.69 22.21 21.89
N VAL A 370 -10.73 21.57 23.05
CA VAL A 370 -11.30 20.24 23.23
C VAL A 370 -12.63 20.35 23.96
N PHE A 371 -13.69 19.94 23.29
CA PHE A 371 -15.04 19.80 23.82
C PHE A 371 -15.24 18.34 24.21
N SER A 372 -15.54 18.05 25.47
CA SER A 372 -15.75 16.69 25.95
C SER A 372 -16.97 16.58 26.85
N THR A 373 -17.67 15.45 26.78
CA THR A 373 -18.81 15.16 27.64
C THR A 373 -18.90 13.68 27.98
N THR A 374 -19.48 13.37 29.13
CA THR A 374 -19.89 12.01 29.50
C THR A 374 -21.37 11.76 29.21
N GLN A 375 -22.04 12.72 28.55
CA GLN A 375 -23.38 12.52 27.99
C GLN A 375 -23.30 11.50 26.85
N LEU A 376 -24.16 10.48 26.88
CA LEU A 376 -24.28 9.42 25.87
C LEU A 376 -25.74 9.07 25.66
N ASP A 377 -26.44 9.88 24.86
CA ASP A 377 -27.87 9.65 24.62
C ASP A 377 -28.30 10.27 23.29
N ALA A 378 -28.73 9.43 22.36
CA ALA A 378 -29.16 9.83 21.03
C ALA A 378 -30.42 10.75 21.02
N SER A 379 -31.12 10.87 22.15
CA SER A 379 -32.25 11.78 22.35
C SER A 379 -31.88 13.04 23.15
N ASN A 380 -30.74 13.03 23.85
CA ASN A 380 -30.35 14.07 24.81
C ASN A 380 -28.86 14.44 24.65
N TYR A 381 -28.54 15.30 23.68
CA TYR A 381 -27.17 15.68 23.34
C TYR A 381 -27.02 17.17 23.01
N TYR A 382 -25.79 17.63 22.81
CA TYR A 382 -25.47 19.00 22.41
C TYR A 382 -25.19 19.09 20.92
N LEU A 383 -25.65 20.16 20.29
CA LEU A 383 -25.32 20.52 18.91
C LEU A 383 -24.37 21.69 18.93
N LEU A 384 -23.08 21.41 18.73
CA LEU A 384 -22.03 22.42 18.56
C LEU A 384 -22.05 22.91 17.12
N TYR A 385 -22.30 24.20 16.90
CA TYR A 385 -22.35 24.73 15.54
C TYR A 385 -20.95 24.85 14.94
N ILE A 386 -20.79 24.35 13.72
CA ILE A 386 -19.52 24.32 12.97
C ILE A 386 -19.58 25.08 11.66
N ASN A 387 -20.76 25.18 11.03
CA ASN A 387 -20.98 25.97 9.82
C ASN A 387 -22.20 26.89 10.01
N TYR A 388 -22.15 28.11 9.45
CA TYR A 388 -23.27 29.04 9.42
C TYR A 388 -23.56 29.56 8.01
N LYS A 389 -24.78 30.06 7.81
CA LYS A 389 -25.18 30.69 6.55
C LYS A 389 -25.22 32.19 6.76
N ASP A 390 -24.37 32.93 6.04
CA ASP A 390 -24.29 34.38 6.17
C ASP A 390 -25.61 35.02 5.70
N PRO A 391 -26.30 35.82 6.53
CA PRO A 391 -27.53 36.49 6.09
C PRO A 391 -27.30 37.52 4.98
N GLU A 392 -26.08 38.06 4.87
CA GLU A 392 -25.69 38.99 3.79
C GLU A 392 -25.30 38.27 2.50
N ASP A 393 -25.02 36.96 2.58
CA ASP A 393 -24.68 36.11 1.43
C ASP A 393 -25.25 34.68 1.61
N PRO A 394 -26.57 34.51 1.40
CA PRO A 394 -27.25 33.24 1.59
C PRO A 394 -26.98 32.22 0.46
N GLY A 395 -26.02 32.48 -0.44
CA GLY A 395 -25.59 31.54 -1.47
C GLY A 395 -24.55 30.54 -0.98
N GLU A 396 -23.74 30.91 0.02
CA GLU A 396 -22.61 30.12 0.50
C GLU A 396 -22.73 29.74 1.97
N TRP A 397 -22.40 28.49 2.28
CA TRP A 397 -22.13 28.08 3.65
C TRP A 397 -20.76 28.60 4.04
N ARG A 398 -20.68 29.30 5.17
CA ARG A 398 -19.43 29.76 5.74
C ARG A 398 -19.12 28.93 6.95
N ASP A 399 -17.94 28.34 6.92
CA ASP A 399 -17.36 27.71 8.09
C ASP A 399 -17.07 28.81 9.14
N LEU A 400 -17.60 28.65 10.36
CA LEU A 400 -17.39 29.58 11.47
C LEU A 400 -15.91 29.66 11.88
N TYR A 401 -15.12 28.71 11.39
CA TYR A 401 -13.79 28.35 11.80
C TYR A 401 -12.85 28.29 10.57
N ARG A 402 -13.08 29.12 9.54
CA ARG A 402 -12.19 29.25 8.37
C ARG A 402 -11.14 30.34 8.55
N ASP A 403 -9.91 30.09 8.10
CA ASP A 403 -8.82 31.07 8.15
C ASP A 403 -9.17 32.41 7.51
N GLY A 404 -8.67 33.49 8.13
CA GLY A 404 -8.77 34.85 7.62
C GLY A 404 -10.20 35.41 7.54
N SER A 405 -11.20 34.69 8.06
CA SER A 405 -12.55 35.19 8.20
C SER A 405 -12.73 35.76 9.60
N GLY A 406 -12.47 37.07 9.77
CA GLY A 406 -12.67 37.73 11.05
C GLY A 406 -14.07 37.44 11.61
N TRP A 407 -14.16 37.15 12.92
CA TRP A 407 -15.42 36.81 13.58
C TRP A 407 -16.50 37.85 13.30
N ARG A 408 -17.71 37.36 13.02
CA ARG A 408 -18.95 38.13 13.21
C ARG A 408 -19.75 37.43 14.31
N TYR A 409 -19.93 38.07 15.47
CA TYR A 409 -20.84 37.59 16.51
C TYR A 409 -22.20 38.30 16.43
N PHE A 410 -23.26 37.59 16.83
CA PHE A 410 -24.62 38.09 16.91
C PHE A 410 -24.89 38.65 18.32
N ASN A 411 -24.63 39.94 18.55
CA ASN A 411 -25.10 40.56 19.78
C ASN A 411 -26.64 40.69 19.72
N THR A 412 -27.29 40.69 20.88
CA THR A 412 -28.76 40.80 21.03
C THR A 412 -29.36 42.13 20.54
N ALA A 413 -28.62 42.93 19.75
CA ALA A 413 -29.04 44.19 19.16
C ALA A 413 -28.62 44.28 17.67
N SER A 414 -29.07 43.33 16.86
CA SER A 414 -29.25 43.50 15.39
C SER A 414 -28.04 44.00 14.58
N ARG A 415 -26.79 43.85 15.05
CA ARG A 415 -25.60 44.24 14.29
C ARG A 415 -24.46 43.24 14.46
N TRP A 416 -23.86 42.88 13.34
CA TRP A 416 -22.59 42.18 13.23
C TRP A 416 -21.46 43.20 13.42
N GLU A 417 -20.58 43.02 14.40
CA GLU A 417 -19.35 43.82 14.55
C GLU A 417 -18.14 42.99 14.12
N ARG A 418 -17.17 43.63 13.43
CA ARG A 418 -15.89 43.03 13.06
C ARG A 418 -14.93 43.10 14.24
N GLY A 419 -14.38 41.96 14.65
CA GLY A 419 -13.15 41.90 15.45
C GLY A 419 -11.99 41.42 14.58
N ASP A 420 -10.81 42.02 14.75
CA ASP A 420 -9.56 41.56 14.13
C ASP A 420 -9.02 40.34 14.90
N PHE A 421 -9.35 39.14 14.44
CA PHE A 421 -8.78 37.88 14.95
C PHE A 421 -8.60 36.91 13.76
N ASP A 422 -7.39 36.34 13.63
CA ASP A 422 -7.03 35.35 12.60
C ASP A 422 -6.92 33.96 13.26
N PHE A 423 -7.76 32.97 12.89
CA PHE A 423 -7.49 31.56 13.23
C PHE A 423 -8.10 30.55 12.24
N CYS A 424 -7.30 29.51 11.93
CA CYS A 424 -7.66 28.29 11.20
C CYS A 424 -7.70 27.04 12.08
N PHE A 425 -8.37 26.00 11.58
CA PHE A 425 -8.93 24.93 12.38
C PHE A 425 -8.86 23.55 11.65
N ARG A 426 -8.27 22.50 12.29
CA ARG A 426 -8.42 21.04 12.00
C ARG A 426 -8.71 20.24 13.28
N THR A 427 -9.51 19.18 13.18
CA THR A 427 -9.94 18.35 14.33
C THR A 427 -9.37 16.94 14.24
N ASN A 428 -8.57 16.47 15.22
CA ASN A 428 -8.29 15.03 15.40
C ASN A 428 -8.73 14.62 16.82
N SER A 429 -9.83 13.89 16.93
CA SER A 429 -10.38 13.43 18.22
C SER A 429 -10.73 11.95 18.24
N ASN A 430 -10.38 11.22 17.18
CA ASN A 430 -10.61 9.79 17.10
C ASN A 430 -9.35 9.15 16.52
N PRO A 431 -8.47 8.54 17.34
CA PRO A 431 -7.26 7.90 16.86
C PRO A 431 -7.57 6.65 16.02
N ILE A 432 -8.79 6.11 16.12
CA ILE A 432 -9.20 4.90 15.41
C ILE A 432 -9.29 5.21 13.91
N PRO A 433 -8.51 4.53 13.05
CA PRO A 433 -8.51 4.76 11.61
C PRO A 433 -9.69 4.07 10.92
N ARG A 434 -10.90 4.34 11.40
CA ARG A 434 -12.15 3.79 10.86
C ARG A 434 -12.36 4.31 9.44
N ASP A 435 -12.66 3.40 8.52
CA ASP A 435 -13.00 3.79 7.15
C ASP A 435 -14.42 4.39 7.08
N ASP A 436 -14.53 5.65 6.72
CA ASP A 436 -15.80 6.35 6.53
C ASP A 436 -16.08 6.65 5.04
N ASN A 437 -15.17 6.26 4.15
CA ASN A 437 -15.32 6.35 2.71
C ASN A 437 -15.60 4.99 2.09
N GLY A 438 -14.74 3.99 2.35
CA GLY A 438 -14.76 2.63 1.81
C GLY A 438 -13.57 2.29 0.92
N HIS A 439 -12.84 3.29 0.41
CA HIS A 439 -11.69 3.10 -0.48
C HIS A 439 -10.51 2.41 0.21
N GLY A 440 -10.20 2.80 1.45
CA GLY A 440 -9.09 2.22 2.20
C GLY A 440 -9.32 0.75 2.58
N THR A 441 -10.55 0.37 2.94
CA THR A 441 -10.90 -1.05 3.15
C THR A 441 -10.74 -1.87 1.87
N HIS A 442 -11.07 -1.30 0.71
CA HIS A 442 -10.85 -1.95 -0.59
C HIS A 442 -9.37 -2.14 -0.90
N CYS A 443 -8.55 -1.11 -0.68
CA CYS A 443 -7.10 -1.19 -0.85
C CYS A 443 -6.44 -2.19 0.13
N ALA A 444 -6.88 -2.22 1.38
CA ALA A 444 -6.39 -3.14 2.41
C ALA A 444 -6.68 -4.61 2.07
N GLY A 445 -7.85 -4.92 1.51
CA GLY A 445 -8.16 -6.28 1.05
C GLY A 445 -7.23 -6.74 -0.07
N ILE A 446 -6.95 -5.86 -1.05
CA ILE A 446 -6.00 -6.17 -2.11
C ILE A 446 -4.60 -6.39 -1.52
N ALA A 447 -4.21 -5.63 -0.49
CA ALA A 447 -2.92 -5.76 0.18
C ALA A 447 -2.73 -7.11 0.86
N GLY A 448 -3.70 -7.50 1.68
CA GLY A 448 -3.49 -8.53 2.67
C GLY A 448 -4.77 -9.04 3.32
N ALA A 449 -5.87 -9.15 2.58
CA ALA A 449 -6.98 -9.99 3.03
C ALA A 449 -6.47 -11.38 3.45
N GLU A 450 -7.04 -11.90 4.52
CA GLU A 450 -6.79 -13.28 4.92
C GLU A 450 -7.12 -14.21 3.76
N THR A 451 -6.27 -15.21 3.53
CA THR A 451 -6.36 -16.04 2.33
C THR A 451 -6.37 -17.51 2.72
N GLY A 452 -7.33 -18.26 2.18
CA GLY A 452 -7.57 -19.64 2.58
C GLY A 452 -8.32 -19.76 3.92
N ASN A 453 -9.15 -18.76 4.26
CA ASN A 453 -9.96 -18.73 5.49
C ASN A 453 -11.44 -19.06 5.20
N ALA A 454 -11.77 -19.47 3.98
CA ALA A 454 -13.13 -19.70 3.47
C ALA A 454 -14.08 -18.49 3.59
N THR A 455 -13.54 -17.26 3.65
CA THR A 455 -14.26 -15.99 3.73
C THR A 455 -13.83 -15.08 2.58
N GLY A 456 -14.72 -14.18 2.16
CA GLY A 456 -14.44 -13.11 1.20
C GLY A 456 -13.46 -13.42 0.05
N VAL A 457 -12.33 -12.70 0.04
CA VAL A 457 -11.34 -12.58 -1.04
C VAL A 457 -9.94 -12.97 -0.54
N ALA A 458 -9.04 -13.32 -1.46
CA ALA A 458 -7.62 -13.45 -1.16
C ALA A 458 -6.92 -12.08 -1.15
N GLY A 459 -5.83 -11.95 -0.40
CA GLY A 459 -4.92 -10.80 -0.43
C GLY A 459 -3.67 -11.09 -1.25
N ALA A 460 -3.04 -10.05 -1.80
CA ALA A 460 -1.80 -10.16 -2.57
C ALA A 460 -0.69 -10.92 -1.82
N CYS A 461 -0.52 -10.58 -0.55
CA CYS A 461 0.40 -11.24 0.36
C CYS A 461 -0.39 -11.85 1.53
N PRO A 462 -0.72 -13.15 1.48
CA PRO A 462 -1.50 -13.82 2.53
C PRO A 462 -0.94 -13.64 3.95
N GLY A 463 0.38 -13.49 4.10
CA GLY A 463 1.04 -13.28 5.38
C GLY A 463 1.25 -11.82 5.80
N ALA A 464 0.84 -10.84 5.01
CA ALA A 464 1.06 -9.43 5.34
C ALA A 464 0.40 -9.01 6.67
N ARG A 465 1.01 -8.03 7.31
CA ARG A 465 0.45 -7.25 8.42
C ARG A 465 0.06 -5.88 7.89
N VAL A 466 -1.24 -5.62 7.76
CA VAL A 466 -1.74 -4.36 7.21
C VAL A 466 -1.79 -3.29 8.31
N MET A 467 -0.89 -2.31 8.24
CA MET A 467 -0.89 -1.13 9.12
C MET A 467 -1.81 -0.06 8.51
N VAL A 468 -2.81 0.37 9.27
CA VAL A 468 -3.90 1.21 8.75
C VAL A 468 -3.65 2.67 9.10
N LEU A 469 -3.42 3.51 8.09
CA LEU A 469 -3.14 4.92 8.30
C LEU A 469 -4.18 5.77 7.59
N LYS A 470 -5.11 6.35 8.36
CA LYS A 470 -6.16 7.20 7.82
C LYS A 470 -5.61 8.62 7.64
N ALA A 471 -5.32 8.98 6.40
CA ALA A 471 -4.85 10.30 6.00
C ALA A 471 -5.82 11.03 5.06
N ALA A 472 -6.92 10.37 4.68
CA ALA A 472 -8.01 11.02 3.96
C ALA A 472 -9.25 11.23 4.83
N ASP A 473 -9.94 12.33 4.50
CA ASP A 473 -11.31 12.54 4.94
C ASP A 473 -12.28 11.55 4.25
N SER A 474 -13.54 11.56 4.68
CA SER A 474 -14.57 10.64 4.20
C SER A 474 -15.04 10.94 2.77
N SER A 475 -14.61 12.06 2.18
CA SER A 475 -14.78 12.31 0.74
C SER A 475 -13.64 11.73 -0.10
N GLY A 476 -12.62 11.15 0.55
CA GLY A 476 -11.43 10.62 -0.10
C GLY A 476 -10.38 11.70 -0.40
N MET A 477 -10.49 12.89 0.20
CA MET A 477 -9.52 13.97 0.02
C MET A 477 -8.39 13.85 1.04
N PHE A 478 -7.15 14.02 0.56
CA PHE A 478 -5.93 13.93 1.36
C PHE A 478 -5.30 15.30 1.51
N ASP A 479 -4.87 15.63 2.72
CA ASP A 479 -4.04 16.81 2.96
C ASP A 479 -2.56 16.44 3.06
N SER A 480 -1.70 17.28 2.49
CA SER A 480 -0.24 17.11 2.51
C SER A 480 0.33 16.84 3.90
N ALA A 481 -0.11 17.57 4.93
CA ALA A 481 0.42 17.40 6.27
C ALA A 481 0.07 16.03 6.86
N ASP A 482 -1.18 15.59 6.67
CA ASP A 482 -1.70 14.37 7.31
C ASP A 482 -1.07 13.12 6.68
N TRP A 483 -0.88 13.10 5.35
CA TRP A 483 -0.25 11.94 4.71
C TRP A 483 1.28 11.94 4.85
N ILE A 484 1.95 13.09 4.97
CA ILE A 484 3.37 13.17 5.36
C ILE A 484 3.58 12.58 6.75
N GLU A 485 2.70 12.93 7.70
CA GLU A 485 2.73 12.38 9.05
C GLU A 485 2.49 10.87 9.04
N ALA A 486 1.47 10.41 8.30
CA ALA A 486 1.20 8.99 8.10
C ALA A 486 2.41 8.24 7.52
N LEU A 487 3.08 8.81 6.51
CA LEU A 487 4.25 8.20 5.91
C LEU A 487 5.41 8.08 6.91
N SER A 488 5.62 9.10 7.72
CA SER A 488 6.66 9.11 8.75
C SER A 488 6.36 8.06 9.82
N TYR A 489 5.12 8.04 10.32
CA TYR A 489 4.61 7.02 11.25
C TYR A 489 4.85 5.61 10.71
N ALA A 490 4.51 5.37 9.43
CA ALA A 490 4.62 4.05 8.80
C ALA A 490 6.03 3.48 8.94
N VAL A 491 7.03 4.25 8.52
CA VAL A 491 8.42 3.78 8.48
C VAL A 491 9.10 3.79 9.84
N ASP A 492 8.65 4.64 10.76
CA ASP A 492 9.13 4.63 12.14
C ASP A 492 8.60 3.42 12.91
N ASN A 493 7.38 2.97 12.59
CA ASN A 493 6.77 1.73 13.11
C ASN A 493 7.08 0.48 12.27
N GLY A 494 8.10 0.55 11.39
CA GLY A 494 8.67 -0.62 10.73
C GLY A 494 7.90 -1.14 9.51
N ALA A 495 7.04 -0.33 8.89
CA ALA A 495 6.46 -0.66 7.60
C ALA A 495 7.57 -0.86 6.55
N GLN A 496 7.53 -1.99 5.87
CA GLN A 496 8.49 -2.36 4.82
C GLN A 496 7.98 -1.94 3.44
N VAL A 497 6.67 -1.83 3.28
CA VAL A 497 6.00 -1.32 2.09
C VAL A 497 4.99 -0.27 2.51
N VAL A 498 4.93 0.83 1.76
CA VAL A 498 3.92 1.86 1.93
C VAL A 498 3.12 1.98 0.63
N SER A 499 1.82 1.76 0.71
CA SER A 499 0.87 1.88 -0.40
C SER A 499 0.11 3.19 -0.28
N MET A 500 0.23 4.03 -1.32
CA MET A 500 -0.41 5.34 -1.43
C MET A 500 -1.36 5.33 -2.63
N SER A 501 -2.61 4.91 -2.41
CA SER A 501 -3.64 4.78 -3.47
C SER A 501 -4.36 6.11 -3.75
N PHE A 502 -3.63 7.22 -3.73
CA PHE A 502 -4.13 8.56 -3.96
C PHE A 502 -3.21 9.33 -4.89
N GLY A 503 -3.70 10.46 -5.41
CA GLY A 503 -2.97 11.24 -6.38
C GLY A 503 -3.50 12.66 -6.51
N GLY A 504 -2.60 13.61 -6.71
CA GLY A 504 -2.94 15.01 -6.93
C GLY A 504 -1.92 15.71 -7.83
N THR A 505 -2.33 16.86 -8.39
CA THR A 505 -1.42 17.72 -9.15
C THR A 505 -0.70 18.67 -8.21
N GLY A 506 0.59 18.89 -8.46
CA GLY A 506 1.39 19.86 -7.71
C GLY A 506 2.54 19.18 -6.99
N TYR A 507 3.75 19.67 -7.23
CA TYR A 507 4.94 19.21 -6.52
C TYR A 507 5.08 19.96 -5.20
N SER A 508 5.42 19.24 -4.13
CA SER A 508 5.74 19.79 -2.82
C SER A 508 7.12 19.30 -2.37
N SER A 509 8.00 20.25 -2.01
CA SER A 509 9.31 19.89 -1.44
C SER A 509 9.17 19.18 -0.09
N ALA A 510 8.15 19.54 0.71
CA ALA A 510 7.91 18.88 2.00
C ALA A 510 7.49 17.41 1.83
N GLU A 511 6.68 17.13 0.80
CA GLU A 511 6.28 15.76 0.46
C GLU A 511 7.47 14.95 -0.07
N GLN A 512 8.33 15.55 -0.91
CA GLN A 512 9.58 14.89 -1.34
C GLN A 512 10.53 14.61 -0.16
N ASP A 513 10.70 15.54 0.77
CA ASP A 513 11.54 15.32 1.97
C ASP A 513 11.02 14.14 2.81
N ALA A 514 9.70 13.98 2.93
CA ALA A 514 9.08 12.86 3.62
C ALA A 514 9.27 11.52 2.87
N ILE A 515 9.18 11.54 1.54
CA ILE A 515 9.48 10.39 0.68
C ILE A 515 10.94 9.97 0.80
N ASP A 516 11.87 10.94 0.78
CA ASP A 516 13.30 10.70 0.96
C ASP A 516 13.59 10.11 2.35
N TYR A 517 12.92 10.63 3.39
CA TYR A 517 13.00 10.07 4.73
C TYR A 517 12.55 8.61 4.74
N ALA A 518 11.36 8.31 4.23
CA ALA A 518 10.81 6.96 4.21
C ALA A 518 11.66 5.98 3.38
N TRP A 519 12.17 6.42 2.23
CA TRP A 519 13.12 5.66 1.43
C TRP A 519 14.43 5.38 2.18
N SER A 520 14.95 6.36 2.92
CA SER A 520 16.18 6.20 3.72
C SER A 520 16.03 5.18 4.85
N ARG A 521 14.79 4.90 5.29
CA ARG A 521 14.45 3.85 6.26
C ARG A 521 14.35 2.46 5.63
N GLY A 522 14.51 2.36 4.31
CA GLY A 522 14.51 1.11 3.57
C GLY A 522 13.12 0.63 3.16
N ALA A 523 12.09 1.48 3.28
CA ALA A 523 10.73 1.15 2.85
C ALA A 523 10.60 1.24 1.32
N VAL A 524 9.82 0.32 0.75
CA VAL A 524 9.40 0.40 -0.65
C VAL A 524 8.14 1.25 -0.73
N LEU A 525 8.21 2.36 -1.47
CA LEU A 525 7.13 3.33 -1.58
C LEU A 525 6.42 3.15 -2.92
N CYS A 526 5.11 2.97 -2.90
CA CYS A 526 4.33 2.74 -4.10
C CYS A 526 3.16 3.71 -4.15
N ALA A 527 2.89 4.29 -5.32
CA ALA A 527 1.78 5.22 -5.50
C ALA A 527 1.02 5.00 -6.81
N ALA A 528 -0.27 5.33 -6.81
CA ALA A 528 -1.09 5.30 -8.01
C ALA A 528 -0.65 6.37 -9.01
N ALA A 529 -0.48 5.99 -10.28
CA ALA A 529 -0.07 6.91 -11.35
C ALA A 529 -1.08 8.03 -11.63
N GLY A 530 -2.36 7.81 -11.32
CA GLY A 530 -3.46 8.72 -11.59
C GLY A 530 -4.55 8.10 -12.46
N ASN A 531 -5.74 8.71 -12.43
CA ASN A 531 -6.97 8.21 -13.05
C ASN A 531 -7.54 9.17 -14.11
N SER A 532 -6.69 9.95 -14.78
CA SER A 532 -7.11 11.00 -15.72
C SER A 532 -7.02 10.61 -17.20
N GLY A 533 -6.41 9.46 -17.53
CA GLY A 533 -6.23 9.02 -18.92
C GLY A 533 -5.37 9.97 -19.75
N ASP A 534 -4.44 10.68 -19.10
CA ASP A 534 -3.62 11.72 -19.70
C ASP A 534 -2.15 11.61 -19.23
N PRO A 535 -1.21 12.40 -19.79
CA PRO A 535 0.19 12.38 -19.36
C PRO A 535 0.50 13.36 -18.23
N THR A 536 -0.50 13.93 -17.56
CA THR A 536 -0.30 14.87 -16.46
C THR A 536 0.38 14.15 -15.30
N MET A 537 1.43 14.77 -14.76
CA MET A 537 2.15 14.21 -13.61
C MET A 537 1.24 14.23 -12.36
N SER A 538 1.15 13.12 -11.66
CA SER A 538 0.42 12.96 -10.40
C SER A 538 1.38 12.63 -9.27
N TYR A 539 1.17 13.20 -8.10
CA TYR A 539 1.96 12.95 -6.89
C TYR A 539 1.10 12.23 -5.85
N PRO A 540 1.63 11.21 -5.14
CA PRO A 540 3.06 10.96 -4.93
C PRO A 540 3.79 10.13 -6.00
N ALA A 541 3.11 9.55 -7.00
CA ALA A 541 3.77 8.74 -8.04
C ALA A 541 4.85 9.46 -8.85
N GLY A 542 4.80 10.79 -8.92
CA GLY A 542 5.80 11.63 -9.58
C GLY A 542 7.05 11.94 -8.76
N TYR A 543 7.10 11.59 -7.47
CA TYR A 543 8.25 11.85 -6.61
C TYR A 543 9.41 10.88 -6.89
N GLU A 544 10.65 11.32 -6.61
CA GLU A 544 11.79 10.40 -6.61
C GLU A 544 11.61 9.34 -5.52
N HIS A 545 12.15 8.13 -5.72
CA HIS A 545 12.04 6.98 -4.80
C HIS A 545 10.64 6.35 -4.66
N VAL A 546 9.65 6.87 -5.38
CA VAL A 546 8.32 6.26 -5.47
C VAL A 546 8.20 5.40 -6.71
N LEU A 547 7.67 4.19 -6.53
CA LEU A 547 7.28 3.31 -7.61
C LEU A 547 5.88 3.69 -8.09
N GLY A 548 5.79 4.32 -9.27
CA GLY A 548 4.51 4.74 -9.86
C GLY A 548 3.81 3.59 -10.58
N VAL A 549 2.54 3.35 -10.25
CA VAL A 549 1.77 2.19 -10.72
C VAL A 549 0.59 2.61 -11.60
N GLY A 550 0.63 2.22 -12.87
CA GLY A 550 -0.48 2.32 -13.82
C GLY A 550 -1.49 1.17 -13.69
N ALA A 551 -2.63 1.29 -14.37
CA ALA A 551 -3.71 0.31 -14.35
C ALA A 551 -3.85 -0.44 -15.68
N THR A 552 -4.08 -1.76 -15.61
CA THR A 552 -4.49 -2.61 -16.75
C THR A 552 -5.88 -3.21 -16.57
N ASP A 553 -6.51 -3.57 -17.69
CA ASP A 553 -7.73 -4.36 -17.76
C ASP A 553 -7.45 -5.87 -17.79
N ASN A 554 -8.51 -6.69 -17.77
CA ASN A 554 -8.42 -8.15 -17.75
C ASN A 554 -7.95 -8.79 -19.07
N ARG A 555 -7.46 -7.99 -20.02
CA ARG A 555 -6.86 -8.42 -21.29
C ARG A 555 -5.45 -7.83 -21.47
N ASP A 556 -4.83 -7.44 -20.36
CA ASP A 556 -3.51 -6.81 -20.29
C ASP A 556 -3.40 -5.53 -21.13
N GLN A 557 -4.53 -4.83 -21.33
CA GLN A 557 -4.54 -3.52 -21.97
C GLN A 557 -4.45 -2.44 -20.91
N VAL A 558 -3.72 -1.35 -21.21
CA VAL A 558 -3.72 -0.16 -20.35
C VAL A 558 -5.16 0.33 -20.19
N ALA A 559 -5.59 0.53 -18.95
CA ALA A 559 -6.93 1.02 -18.65
C ALA A 559 -7.11 2.44 -19.19
N GLU A 560 -8.28 2.74 -19.76
CA GLU A 560 -8.54 4.04 -20.40
C GLU A 560 -8.31 5.23 -19.46
N PHE A 561 -8.62 5.06 -18.16
CA PHE A 561 -8.40 6.10 -17.15
C PHE A 561 -6.97 6.17 -16.63
N SER A 562 -6.11 5.18 -16.89
CA SER A 562 -4.75 5.16 -16.33
C SER A 562 -3.94 6.34 -16.88
N THR A 563 -3.46 7.20 -15.98
CA THR A 563 -2.48 8.22 -16.32
C THR A 563 -1.19 7.57 -16.85
N TYR A 564 -0.58 8.15 -17.90
CA TYR A 564 0.61 7.60 -18.56
C TYR A 564 1.68 8.67 -18.75
N ASN A 565 2.76 8.58 -17.99
CA ASN A 565 3.87 9.53 -18.09
C ASN A 565 5.20 8.84 -17.69
N SER A 566 6.29 9.60 -17.61
CA SER A 566 7.61 9.06 -17.30
C SER A 566 7.82 8.61 -15.85
N SER A 567 6.87 8.86 -14.94
CA SER A 567 6.90 8.38 -13.56
C SER A 567 6.16 7.07 -13.36
N VAL A 568 5.51 6.52 -14.40
CA VAL A 568 4.93 5.18 -14.35
C VAL A 568 6.05 4.17 -14.56
N ASP A 569 6.36 3.41 -13.51
CA ASP A 569 7.42 2.38 -13.54
C ASP A 569 6.88 1.02 -14.01
N LEU A 570 5.66 0.68 -13.59
CA LEU A 570 4.96 -0.55 -13.98
C LEU A 570 3.46 -0.34 -14.01
N SER A 571 2.73 -1.33 -14.54
CA SER A 571 1.27 -1.38 -14.48
C SER A 571 0.80 -2.66 -13.80
N ALA A 572 -0.39 -2.62 -13.20
CA ALA A 572 -1.02 -3.76 -12.53
C ALA A 572 -2.53 -3.77 -12.79
N PRO A 573 -3.21 -4.92 -12.60
CA PRO A 573 -4.67 -5.02 -12.64
C PRO A 573 -5.37 -3.93 -11.82
N GLY A 574 -6.22 -3.14 -12.48
CA GLY A 574 -6.90 -1.99 -11.87
C GLY A 574 -8.36 -1.80 -12.30
N VAL A 575 -8.86 -2.60 -13.24
CA VAL A 575 -10.24 -2.52 -13.74
C VAL A 575 -11.10 -3.61 -13.09
N TYR A 576 -12.23 -3.24 -12.46
CA TYR A 576 -13.14 -4.19 -11.80
C TYR A 576 -12.43 -5.16 -10.85
N VAL A 577 -11.60 -4.62 -9.95
CA VAL A 577 -10.86 -5.42 -8.97
C VAL A 577 -11.79 -5.75 -7.79
N MET A 578 -12.02 -7.04 -7.57
CA MET A 578 -12.77 -7.54 -6.42
C MET A 578 -11.92 -7.47 -5.15
N SER A 579 -12.47 -6.92 -4.07
CA SER A 579 -11.82 -6.78 -2.76
C SER A 579 -12.87 -6.61 -1.65
N THR A 580 -12.40 -6.51 -0.40
CA THR A 580 -13.21 -6.16 0.78
C THR A 580 -13.80 -4.76 0.68
N VAL A 581 -14.91 -4.52 1.35
CA VAL A 581 -15.54 -3.19 1.54
C VAL A 581 -16.09 -3.13 2.96
N PRO A 582 -16.32 -1.95 3.57
CA PRO A 582 -16.80 -1.90 4.94
C PRO A 582 -18.09 -2.69 5.16
N THR A 583 -18.20 -3.36 6.31
CA THR A 583 -19.39 -4.11 6.73
C THR A 583 -20.57 -3.20 7.14
N TYR A 584 -20.36 -1.89 7.09
CA TYR A 584 -21.31 -0.85 7.40
C TYR A 584 -21.44 0.14 6.22
N PRO A 585 -22.54 0.92 6.13
CA PRO A 585 -22.78 1.81 5.00
C PRO A 585 -21.75 2.94 4.91
N VAL A 586 -21.21 3.17 3.71
CA VAL A 586 -20.26 4.25 3.41
C VAL A 586 -20.52 4.86 2.03
N ALA A 587 -19.84 5.94 1.67
CA ALA A 587 -20.06 6.66 0.41
C ALA A 587 -19.58 5.90 -0.84
N PHE A 588 -18.60 5.01 -0.68
CA PHE A 588 -17.97 4.24 -1.75
C PHE A 588 -18.74 2.94 -2.10
N THR A 589 -19.88 2.67 -1.45
CA THR A 589 -20.73 1.47 -1.67
C THR A 589 -22.10 1.78 -2.24
#